data_AF-A0A929XWI7-F1
#
_entry.id   AF-A0A929XWI7-F1
#
_cell.length_a   1.000
_cell.length_b   1.000
_cell.length_c   1.000
_cell.angle_alpha   90.00
_cell.angle_beta   90.00
_cell.angle_gamma   90.00
#
_symmetry.space_group_name_H-M   'P 1'
#
loop_
_entity.id
_entity.type
_entity.pdbx_description
1 polymer ?
#
loop_
_entity_poly.entity_id
_entity_poly.type
_entity_poly.pdbx_seq_one_letter_code
_entity_poly.pdbx_strand_id
1 'polypeptide(L)'
;GEHIPQVGEYNIILNGSEEPVCITQTKVVYIMPYHLITPEHAWHEGEGDRSYRYWREVHDRFFYEEYKLVGKIFYEQAPMLCEVFEKIY
;
A
#
# COMPACT_ATOMS: atom_id res chain seq x y z
N GLY A 1 3.81 15.63 -10.51
CA GLY A 1 4.14 14.65 -9.47
C GLY A 1 2.97 14.59 -8.53
N GLU A 2 2.66 13.40 -8.01
CA GLU A 2 1.59 13.23 -7.03
C GLU A 2 2.10 13.53 -5.61
N HIS A 3 1.16 13.73 -4.69
CA HIS A 3 1.45 14.00 -3.30
C HIS A 3 2.14 12.80 -2.63
N ILE A 4 3.21 13.03 -1.87
CA ILE A 4 3.86 12.00 -1.05
C ILE A 4 3.39 12.19 0.38
N PRO A 5 2.72 11.19 0.99
CA PRO A 5 2.28 11.25 2.38
C PRO A 5 3.41 11.56 3.35
N GLN A 6 3.09 12.30 4.41
CA GLN A 6 4.02 12.67 5.46
C GLN A 6 3.58 12.09 6.82
N VAL A 7 4.56 11.77 7.66
CA VAL A 7 4.29 11.37 9.05
C VAL A 7 3.55 12.48 9.77
N GLY A 8 2.45 12.13 10.43
CA GLY A 8 1.56 13.05 11.15
C GLY A 8 0.36 13.52 10.34
N GLU A 9 0.32 13.30 9.02
CA GLU A 9 -0.82 13.63 8.19
C GLU A 9 -2.06 12.80 8.52
N TYR A 10 -3.22 13.42 8.36
CA TYR A 10 -4.52 12.80 8.57
C TYR A 10 -5.19 12.50 7.25
N ASN A 11 -5.76 11.31 7.12
CA ASN A 11 -6.50 10.87 5.93
C ASN A 11 -7.92 10.48 6.31
N ILE A 12 -8.90 10.92 5.52
CA ILE A 12 -10.29 10.45 5.60
C ILE A 12 -10.41 9.26 4.66
N ILE A 13 -10.72 8.08 5.21
CA ILE A 13 -10.94 6.89 4.39
C ILE A 13 -12.40 6.85 3.98
N LEU A 14 -12.63 6.67 2.67
CA LEU A 14 -13.95 6.49 2.08
C LEU A 14 -14.20 5.00 1.77
N ASN A 15 -15.45 4.56 1.85
CA ASN A 15 -15.84 3.24 1.35
C ASN A 15 -16.03 3.24 -0.18
N GLY A 16 -16.39 2.09 -0.75
CA GLY A 16 -16.65 1.95 -2.19
C GLY A 16 -17.87 2.72 -2.71
N SER A 17 -18.63 3.39 -1.84
CA SER A 17 -19.74 4.31 -2.17
C SER A 17 -19.39 5.77 -1.89
N GLU A 18 -18.10 6.09 -1.69
CA GLU A 18 -17.56 7.42 -1.40
C GLU A 18 -18.00 8.03 -0.07
N GLU A 19 -18.48 7.22 0.89
CA GLU A 19 -18.88 7.69 2.22
C GLU A 19 -17.72 7.56 3.21
N PRO A 20 -17.51 8.55 4.10
CA PRO A 20 -16.42 8.51 5.08
C PRO A 20 -16.66 7.44 6.15
N VAL A 21 -15.66 6.58 6.39
CA VAL A 21 -15.75 5.46 7.34
C VAL A 21 -14.78 5.54 8.51
N CYS A 22 -13.65 6.22 8.36
CA CYS A 22 -12.71 6.48 9.46
C CYS A 22 -11.73 7.60 9.12
N ILE A 23 -11.01 8.07 10.15
CA ILE A 23 -9.84 8.94 10.03
C ILE A 23 -8.61 8.15 10.46
N THR A 24 -7.58 8.17 9.63
CA THR A 24 -6.26 7.57 9.92
C THR A 24 -5.18 8.65 10.01
N GLN A 25 -4.12 8.38 10.76
CA GLN A 25 -2.93 9.23 10.82
C GLN A 25 -1.72 8.40 10.46
N THR A 26 -0.96 8.88 9.48
CA THR A 26 0.27 8.23 9.03
C THR A 26 1.34 8.35 10.13
N LYS A 27 1.86 7.21 10.58
CA LYS A 27 2.87 7.10 11.65
C LYS A 27 4.26 6.86 11.10
N VAL A 28 4.36 6.15 9.98
CA VAL A 28 5.61 5.85 9.32
C VAL A 28 5.41 5.95 7.81
N VAL A 29 6.39 6.54 7.13
CA VAL A 29 6.51 6.54 5.68
C VAL A 29 7.92 6.07 5.33
N TYR A 30 8.05 5.12 4.42
CA TYR A 30 9.36 4.68 3.94
C TYR A 30 9.28 4.18 2.50
N ILE A 31 10.44 4.13 1.85
CA ILE A 31 10.58 3.56 0.51
C ILE A 31 11.47 2.34 0.58
N MET A 32 11.04 1.22 -0.02
CA MET A 32 11.88 0.05 -0.20
C MET A 32 11.58 -0.68 -1.51
N PRO A 33 12.54 -1.47 -2.03
CA PRO A 33 12.28 -2.34 -3.17
C PRO A 33 11.16 -3.36 -2.89
N TYR A 34 10.29 -3.59 -3.88
CA TYR A 34 9.14 -4.49 -3.75
C TYR A 34 9.49 -5.90 -3.25
N HIS A 35 10.53 -6.52 -3.78
CA HIS A 35 10.99 -7.86 -3.33
C HIS A 35 11.53 -7.89 -1.89
N LEU A 36 11.78 -6.74 -1.27
CA LEU A 36 12.20 -6.63 0.13
C LEU A 36 11.04 -6.33 1.08
N ILE A 37 9.80 -6.19 0.57
CA ILE A 37 8.62 -6.03 1.42
C ILE A 37 8.51 -7.26 2.33
N THR A 38 8.48 -6.98 3.63
CA THR A 38 8.56 -8.00 4.66
C THR A 38 7.21 -8.68 4.89
N PRO A 39 7.19 -9.95 5.36
CA PRO A 39 5.97 -10.59 5.82
C PRO A 39 5.22 -9.80 6.91
N GLU A 40 5.94 -9.06 7.76
CA GLU A 40 5.34 -8.20 8.79
C GLU A 40 4.52 -7.07 8.17
N HIS A 41 5.04 -6.41 7.13
CA HIS A 41 4.30 -5.35 6.43
C HIS A 41 3.05 -5.92 5.73
N ALA A 42 3.22 -7.02 4.99
CA ALA A 42 2.10 -7.73 4.36
C ALA A 42 1.02 -8.15 5.38
N TRP A 43 1.45 -8.59 6.57
CA TRP A 43 0.54 -8.93 7.66
C TRP A 43 -0.23 -7.71 8.19
N HIS A 44 0.41 -6.54 8.27
CA HIS A 44 -0.22 -5.28 8.67
C HIS A 44 -1.25 -4.75 7.66
N GLU A 45 -1.01 -4.93 6.36
CA GLU A 45 -2.01 -4.59 5.33
C GLU A 45 -3.29 -5.42 5.47
N GLY A 46 -3.19 -6.63 6.02
CA GLY A 46 -4.35 -7.37 6.52
C GLY A 46 -5.24 -7.99 5.45
N GLU A 47 -4.77 -8.06 4.20
CA GLU A 47 -5.53 -8.62 3.07
C GLU A 47 -5.67 -10.14 3.14
N GLY A 48 -6.79 -10.65 2.61
CA GLY A 48 -7.04 -12.09 2.46
C GLY A 48 -6.89 -12.88 3.77
N ASP A 49 -6.04 -13.90 3.75
CA ASP A 49 -5.70 -14.74 4.92
C ASP A 49 -4.53 -14.17 5.74
N ARG A 50 -4.09 -12.94 5.42
CA ARG A 50 -2.93 -12.22 5.98
C ARG A 50 -1.60 -12.93 5.74
N SER A 51 -1.54 -13.94 4.89
CA SER A 51 -0.28 -14.59 4.54
C SER A 51 0.52 -13.74 3.56
N TYR A 52 1.85 -13.76 3.73
CA TYR A 52 2.76 -13.11 2.76
C TYR A 52 2.57 -13.66 1.34
N ARG A 53 2.23 -14.95 1.21
CA ARG A 53 1.98 -15.58 -0.09
C ARG A 53 0.76 -14.95 -0.78
N TYR A 54 -0.36 -14.83 -0.07
CA TYR A 54 -1.56 -14.20 -0.62
C TYR A 54 -1.27 -12.76 -1.02
N TRP A 55 -0.66 -11.99 -0.11
CA TRP A 55 -0.28 -10.60 -0.36
C TRP A 55 0.56 -10.46 -1.63
N ARG A 56 1.57 -11.32 -1.80
CA ARG A 56 2.46 -11.31 -2.96
C ARG A 56 1.73 -11.65 -4.26
N GLU A 57 0.85 -12.65 -4.25
CA GLU A 57 0.07 -13.05 -5.42
C GLU A 57 -0.87 -11.93 -5.91
N VAL A 58 -1.55 -11.22 -4.99
CA VAL A 58 -2.48 -10.16 -5.37
C VAL A 58 -1.76 -8.87 -5.79
N HIS A 59 -0.67 -8.51 -5.11
CA HIS A 59 0.13 -7.33 -5.43
C HIS A 59 0.92 -7.51 -6.74
N ASP A 60 1.38 -8.72 -7.06
CA ASP A 60 1.99 -8.99 -8.36
C ASP A 60 1.03 -8.64 -9.49
N ARG A 61 -0.16 -9.24 -9.45
CA ARG A 61 -1.18 -8.99 -10.46
C ARG A 61 -1.55 -7.51 -10.56
N PHE A 62 -1.71 -6.84 -9.41
CA PHE A 62 -2.02 -5.41 -9.38
C PHE A 62 -0.94 -4.58 -10.07
N PHE A 63 0.32 -4.70 -9.65
CA PHE A 63 1.40 -3.90 -10.21
C PHE A 63 1.75 -4.26 -11.66
N TYR A 64 1.60 -5.53 -12.07
CA TYR A 64 1.74 -5.92 -13.48
C TYR A 64 0.73 -5.19 -14.37
N GLU A 65 -0.54 -5.12 -13.97
CA GLU A 65 -1.55 -4.40 -14.75
C GLU A 65 -1.35 -2.88 -14.70
N GLU A 66 -1.05 -2.29 -13.54
CA GLU A 66 -0.78 -0.84 -13.41
C GLU A 66 0.41 -0.39 -14.28
N TYR A 67 1.52 -1.15 -14.27
CA TYR A 67 2.68 -0.84 -15.11
C TYR A 67 2.35 -0.96 -16.60
N LYS A 68 1.57 -1.98 -16.98
CA LYS A 68 1.15 -2.20 -18.36
C LYS A 68 0.27 -1.07 -18.88
N LEU A 69 -0.62 -0.51 -18.06
CA LEU A 69 -1.45 0.65 -18.41
C LEU A 69 -0.61 1.89 -18.80
N VAL A 70 0.59 2.02 -18.23
CA VAL A 70 1.54 3.10 -18.57
C VAL A 70 2.66 2.65 -19.52
N GLY A 71 2.49 1.49 -20.18
CA GLY A 71 3.44 0.97 -21.18
C GLY A 71 4.78 0.51 -20.60
N LYS A 72 4.82 0.12 -19.33
CA LYS A 72 6.02 -0.37 -18.62
C LYS A 72 5.86 -1.84 -18.23
N ILE A 73 6.98 -2.48 -17.88
CA ILE A 73 7.03 -3.83 -17.33
C ILE A 73 7.37 -3.71 -15.85
N PHE A 74 6.56 -4.32 -15.00
CA PHE A 74 6.82 -4.38 -13.56
C PHE A 74 8.06 -5.23 -13.25
N TYR A 75 8.77 -4.90 -12.18
CA TYR A 75 10.05 -5.52 -11.82
C TYR A 75 10.24 -5.57 -10.30
N GLU A 76 10.97 -6.57 -9.84
CA GLU A 76 11.15 -6.89 -8.41
C GLU A 76 11.80 -5.76 -7.58
N GLN A 77 12.61 -4.90 -8.19
CA GLN A 77 13.29 -3.80 -7.50
C GLN A 77 12.49 -2.48 -7.54
N ALA A 78 11.25 -2.51 -8.04
CA ALA A 78 10.41 -1.32 -8.10
C ALA A 78 10.32 -0.65 -6.72
N PRO A 79 10.55 0.68 -6.62
CA PRO A 79 10.48 1.38 -5.35
C PRO A 79 9.02 1.46 -4.90
N MET A 80 8.74 0.90 -3.73
CA MET A 80 7.44 0.94 -3.08
C MET A 80 7.45 2.03 -2.02
N LEU A 81 6.51 2.97 -2.12
CA LEU A 81 6.22 3.92 -1.06
C LEU A 81 5.21 3.27 -0.12
N CYS A 82 5.67 2.95 1.09
CA CYS A 82 4.89 2.24 2.10
C CYS A 82 4.51 3.17 3.25
N GLU A 83 3.32 2.97 3.78
CA GLU A 83 2.80 3.69 4.94
C GLU A 83 2.43 2.71 6.06
N VAL A 84 2.64 3.15 7.31
CA VAL A 84 1.99 2.56 8.47
C VAL A 84 1.17 3.65 9.11
N PHE A 85 -0.11 3.39 9.32
CA PHE A 85 -1.05 4.35 9.88
C PHE A 85 -1.87 3.73 11.01
N GLU A 86 -2.43 4.59 11.85
CA GLU A 86 -3.36 4.19 12.90
C GLU A 86 -4.71 4.87 12.66
N LYS A 87 -5.80 4.14 12.92
CA LYS A 87 -7.14 4.74 13.00
C LYS A 87 -7.25 5.57 14.28
N ILE A 88 -7.70 6.83 14.17
CA ILE A 88 -7.96 7.71 15.31
C ILE A 88 -9.44 8.05 15.49
N TYR A 89 -10.28 7.87 14.46
CA TYR A 89 -11.74 8.02 14.56
C TYR A 89 -12.45 7.02 13.65
#